data_AF-A0A6L9IHG0-F1
#
_entry.id   AF-A0A6L9IHG0-F1
#
_cell.length_a   1.000
_cell.length_b   1.000
_cell.length_c   1.000
_cell.angle_alpha   90.00
_cell.angle_beta   90.00
_cell.angle_gamma   90.00
#
_symmetry.space_group_name_H-M   'P 1'
#
loop_
_entity.id
_entity.type
_entity.pdbx_description
1 polymer ?
#
loop_
_entity_poly.entity_id
_entity_poly.type
_entity_poly.pdbx_seq_one_letter_code
_entity_poly.pdbx_strand_id
1 'polypeptide(L)'
;MAEQAVDQQVTPGSEQASTAASTRGSITLTNLQKALLIVARLALAYLFFSSLWWKVPPTFGCPEDYAFSSGQLSSGGTFVSFDNRTSGLCDWLGIQHAYATVGPDWLVFVTNLDNTGDPEIFLNLTPLRQFNGAIVGDIIMPNIQLFGWLIWLAELSIVILVGLGLFSRVGGLIALGVSLQLTVGLAGIRNPAEFEWIYLNMVFLSLVIIAMAPGRFLGIDALLIPRLTRAEANGSRLASIGLLFTGR
;
A
#
# COMPACT_ATOMS: atom_id res chain seq x y z
N MET A 1 63.66 53.72 -34.64
CA MET A 1 62.84 54.92 -34.41
C MET A 1 61.46 54.63 -34.96
N ALA A 2 60.43 54.72 -34.11
CA ALA A 2 58.99 54.68 -34.36
C ALA A 2 58.43 53.39 -35.02
N GLU A 3 57.64 52.53 -34.34
CA GLU A 3 56.34 52.72 -33.68
C GLU A 3 55.18 52.81 -34.69
N GLN A 4 54.45 51.70 -34.85
CA GLN A 4 53.02 51.68 -35.11
C GLN A 4 52.39 50.46 -34.43
N ALA A 5 51.25 50.71 -33.81
CA ALA A 5 50.56 49.87 -32.85
C ALA A 5 49.12 49.57 -33.34
N VAL A 6 48.51 48.51 -32.74
CA VAL A 6 47.05 48.27 -32.60
C VAL A 6 46.33 47.89 -33.91
N ASP A 7 45.57 46.78 -34.02
CA ASP A 7 44.40 46.43 -33.23
C ASP A 7 44.05 44.93 -33.33
N GLN A 8 43.83 44.26 -32.20
CA GLN A 8 43.31 42.88 -32.13
C GLN A 8 41.84 42.95 -31.71
N GLN A 9 40.92 42.76 -32.65
CA GLN A 9 39.51 42.55 -32.33
C GLN A 9 39.30 41.16 -31.74
N VAL A 10 38.95 41.13 -30.45
CA VAL A 10 38.42 39.98 -29.72
C VAL A 10 36.91 39.91 -29.98
N THR A 11 36.44 38.87 -30.65
CA THR A 11 35.01 38.54 -30.75
C THR A 11 34.61 37.60 -29.59
N PRO A 12 33.56 37.90 -28.81
CA PRO A 12 33.13 37.03 -27.72
C PRO A 12 32.16 35.93 -28.22
N GLY A 13 32.45 34.69 -27.81
CA GLY A 13 31.51 33.65 -27.42
C GLY A 13 30.24 33.44 -28.24
N SER A 14 30.28 32.50 -29.20
CA SER A 14 29.12 31.66 -29.47
C SER A 14 29.26 30.37 -28.68
N GLU A 15 28.80 30.41 -27.43
CA GLU A 15 28.59 29.26 -26.57
C GLU A 15 27.65 28.29 -27.31
N GLN A 16 28.22 27.21 -27.84
CA GLN A 16 27.45 26.07 -28.34
C GLN A 16 26.75 25.44 -27.13
N ALA A 17 25.58 25.99 -26.77
CA ALA A 17 24.60 25.30 -25.94
C ALA A 17 24.04 24.14 -26.77
N SER A 18 24.83 23.08 -26.86
CA SER A 18 24.39 21.75 -27.28
C SER A 18 23.32 21.33 -26.30
N THR A 19 22.07 21.52 -26.70
CA THR A 19 20.89 20.92 -26.08
C THR A 19 21.07 19.41 -26.11
N ALA A 20 21.69 18.87 -25.06
CA ALA A 20 21.65 17.46 -24.73
C ALA A 20 20.20 17.12 -24.41
N ALA A 21 19.43 16.79 -25.44
CA ALA A 21 18.16 16.11 -25.31
C ALA A 21 18.43 14.85 -24.48
N SER A 22 17.95 14.84 -23.25
CA SER A 22 17.98 13.69 -22.37
C SER A 22 17.21 12.55 -23.06
N THR A 23 17.94 11.67 -23.74
CA THR A 23 17.42 10.41 -24.23
C THR A 23 17.05 9.60 -22.99
N ARG A 24 15.81 9.75 -22.49
CA ARG A 24 15.25 8.81 -21.51
C ARG A 24 15.26 7.44 -22.17
N GLY A 25 16.28 6.64 -21.89
CA GLY A 25 16.34 5.27 -22.35
C GLY A 25 15.07 4.54 -21.92
N SER A 26 14.28 4.08 -22.88
CA SER A 26 13.12 3.27 -22.58
C SER A 26 13.61 1.90 -22.11
N ILE A 27 13.56 1.66 -20.81
CA ILE A 27 13.86 0.34 -20.24
C ILE A 27 12.85 -0.65 -20.83
N THR A 28 13.33 -1.56 -21.68
CA THR A 28 12.49 -2.59 -22.29
C THR A 28 12.50 -3.81 -21.40
N LEU A 29 11.33 -4.20 -20.88
CA LEU A 29 11.22 -5.38 -20.01
C LEU A 29 11.23 -6.68 -20.82
N THR A 30 11.97 -7.68 -20.33
CA THR A 30 11.99 -9.04 -20.89
C THR A 30 10.67 -9.76 -20.63
N ASN A 31 10.41 -10.85 -21.37
CA ASN A 31 9.20 -11.65 -21.17
C ASN A 31 9.14 -12.27 -19.77
N LEU A 32 10.29 -12.66 -19.21
CA LEU A 32 10.38 -13.16 -17.84
C LEU A 32 9.98 -12.07 -16.83
N GLN A 33 10.49 -10.85 -16.98
CA GLN A 33 10.11 -9.73 -16.11
C GLN A 33 8.61 -9.43 -16.18
N LYS A 34 8.02 -9.44 -17.38
CA LYS A 34 6.57 -9.28 -17.56
C LYS A 34 5.78 -10.39 -16.88
N ALA A 35 6.22 -11.65 -17.02
CA ALA A 35 5.59 -12.79 -16.36
C ALA A 35 5.64 -12.65 -14.84
N LEU A 36 6.79 -12.28 -14.27
CA LEU A 36 6.94 -12.06 -12.83
C LEU A 36 6.00 -10.95 -12.32
N LEU A 37 5.85 -9.86 -13.08
CA LEU A 37 4.92 -8.78 -12.73
C LEU A 37 3.45 -9.23 -12.76
N ILE A 38 3.09 -10.11 -13.69
CA ILE A 38 1.74 -10.70 -13.75
C ILE A 38 1.52 -11.61 -12.54
N VAL A 39 2.50 -12.45 -12.20
CA VAL A 39 2.44 -13.31 -11.01
C VAL A 39 2.30 -12.48 -9.74
N ALA A 40 3.11 -11.42 -9.57
CA ALA A 40 3.01 -10.52 -8.42
C ALA A 40 1.62 -9.87 -8.32
N ARG A 41 1.05 -9.45 -9.45
CA ARG A 41 -0.30 -8.90 -9.52
C ARG A 41 -1.37 -9.90 -9.09
N LEU A 42 -1.31 -11.11 -9.62
CA LEU A 42 -2.28 -12.17 -9.29
C LEU A 42 -2.13 -12.66 -7.85
N ALA A 43 -0.90 -12.72 -7.32
CA ALA A 43 -0.65 -13.03 -5.92
C ALA A 43 -1.30 -12.00 -4.99
N LEU A 44 -1.12 -10.70 -5.25
CA LEU A 44 -1.79 -9.65 -4.48
C LEU A 44 -3.32 -9.76 -4.56
N ALA A 45 -3.87 -9.94 -5.77
CA ALA A 45 -5.31 -10.12 -5.95
C ALA A 45 -5.84 -11.35 -5.19
N TYR A 46 -5.09 -12.45 -5.18
CA TYR A 46 -5.46 -13.67 -4.46
C TYR A 46 -5.50 -13.46 -2.93
N LEU A 47 -4.54 -12.74 -2.37
CA LEU A 47 -4.52 -12.43 -0.92
C LEU A 47 -5.75 -11.62 -0.47
N PHE A 48 -6.22 -10.70 -1.30
CA PHE A 48 -7.46 -9.98 -1.03
C PHE A 48 -8.71 -10.82 -1.32
N PHE A 49 -8.66 -11.69 -2.33
CA PHE A 49 -9.76 -12.60 -2.64
C PHE A 49 -10.04 -13.57 -1.50
N SER A 50 -9.01 -14.14 -0.87
CA SER A 50 -9.18 -15.01 0.30
C SER A 50 -9.77 -14.25 1.51
N SER A 51 -9.47 -12.95 1.63
CA SER A 51 -9.98 -12.10 2.70
C SER A 51 -11.47 -11.78 2.59
N LEU A 52 -12.03 -11.73 1.37
CA LEU A 52 -13.44 -11.45 1.14
C LEU A 52 -14.38 -12.49 1.74
N TRP A 53 -13.97 -13.76 1.69
CA TRP A 53 -14.90 -14.88 1.87
C TRP A 53 -15.37 -15.05 3.31
N TRP A 54 -14.55 -14.67 4.30
CA TRP A 54 -14.93 -14.71 5.70
C TRP A 54 -15.63 -13.43 6.19
N LYS A 55 -15.71 -12.40 5.33
CA LYS A 55 -16.33 -11.09 5.61
C LYS A 55 -17.57 -10.82 4.75
N VAL A 56 -18.22 -11.86 4.23
CA VAL A 56 -19.35 -11.68 3.31
C VAL A 56 -20.48 -10.91 4.01
N PRO A 57 -21.03 -9.84 3.40
CA PRO A 57 -22.18 -9.11 3.93
C PRO A 57 -23.44 -10.00 4.02
N PRO A 58 -24.39 -9.70 4.91
CA PRO A 58 -24.50 -8.46 5.68
C PRO A 58 -23.83 -8.50 7.07
N THR A 59 -23.37 -9.66 7.54
CA THR A 59 -22.88 -9.80 8.91
C THR A 59 -21.37 -9.62 9.05
N PHE A 60 -20.61 -9.71 7.95
CA PHE A 60 -19.14 -9.59 7.96
C PHE A 60 -18.45 -10.60 8.89
N GLY A 61 -19.11 -11.73 9.16
CA GLY A 61 -18.67 -12.75 10.11
C GLY A 61 -18.82 -12.36 11.59
N CYS A 62 -19.38 -11.19 11.89
CA CYS A 62 -19.66 -10.74 13.26
C CYS A 62 -20.79 -11.57 13.91
N PRO A 63 -20.84 -11.63 15.26
CA PRO A 63 -21.97 -12.20 15.99
C PRO A 63 -23.25 -11.36 15.77
N GLU A 64 -24.41 -11.91 16.14
CA GLU A 64 -25.73 -11.29 15.91
C GLU A 64 -25.88 -9.90 16.56
N ASP A 65 -25.21 -9.69 17.69
CA ASP A 65 -25.18 -8.44 18.45
C ASP A 65 -24.07 -7.48 18.02
N TYR A 66 -23.24 -7.86 17.04
CA TYR A 66 -22.05 -7.12 16.62
C TYR A 66 -21.08 -6.81 17.78
N ALA A 67 -21.04 -7.67 18.80
CA ALA A 67 -20.06 -7.53 19.87
C ALA A 67 -18.63 -7.59 19.33
N PHE A 68 -17.75 -6.79 19.95
CA PHE A 68 -16.32 -6.75 19.65
C PHE A 68 -15.52 -7.47 20.73
N SER A 69 -14.41 -8.07 20.33
CA SER A 69 -13.48 -8.67 21.28
C SER A 69 -12.81 -7.62 22.16
N SER A 70 -12.82 -7.85 23.48
CA SER A 70 -12.11 -7.03 24.46
C SER A 70 -10.99 -7.83 25.09
N GLY A 71 -9.86 -7.18 25.38
CA GLY A 71 -8.73 -7.80 26.03
C GLY A 71 -8.16 -6.93 27.14
N GLN A 72 -7.42 -7.56 28.04
CA GLN A 72 -6.67 -6.92 29.11
C GLN A 72 -5.19 -7.27 28.98
N LEU A 73 -4.33 -6.41 29.51
CA LEU A 73 -2.90 -6.70 29.55
C LEU A 73 -2.65 -7.89 30.49
N SER A 74 -1.95 -8.91 30.00
CA SER A 74 -1.57 -10.08 30.79
C SER A 74 -0.78 -9.67 32.03
N SER A 75 -0.85 -10.48 33.11
CA SER A 75 -0.19 -10.22 34.39
C SER A 75 1.32 -9.98 34.31
N GLY A 76 1.98 -10.31 33.18
CA GLY A 76 3.38 -10.04 32.90
C GLY A 76 3.66 -8.88 31.94
N GLY A 77 2.64 -8.11 31.51
CA GLY A 77 2.81 -6.94 30.66
C GLY A 77 3.22 -7.21 29.20
N THR A 78 3.32 -8.48 28.80
CA THR A 78 3.99 -8.86 27.54
C THR A 78 3.03 -9.06 26.36
N PHE A 79 1.74 -9.30 26.62
CA PHE A 79 0.72 -9.53 25.59
C PHE A 79 -0.68 -9.25 26.15
N VAL A 80 -1.67 -9.12 25.26
CA VAL A 80 -3.08 -8.96 25.61
C VAL A 80 -3.75 -10.33 25.72
N SER A 81 -4.41 -10.60 26.84
CA SER A 81 -5.31 -11.74 27.01
C SER A 81 -6.74 -11.33 26.66
N PHE A 82 -7.46 -12.21 25.96
CA PHE A 82 -8.84 -11.97 25.54
C PHE A 82 -9.77 -12.95 26.25
N ASP A 83 -10.57 -12.44 27.18
CA ASP A 83 -11.49 -13.27 27.96
C ASP A 83 -12.77 -13.59 27.19
N ASN A 84 -13.23 -12.67 26.33
CA ASN A 84 -14.41 -12.82 25.50
C ASN A 84 -14.07 -12.55 24.03
N ARG A 85 -13.62 -13.59 23.34
CA ARG A 85 -13.40 -13.57 21.89
C ARG A 85 -14.72 -13.66 21.14
N THR A 86 -14.84 -12.84 20.11
CA THR A 86 -15.97 -12.84 19.15
C THR A 86 -15.50 -13.47 17.83
N SER A 87 -16.24 -13.26 16.73
CA SER A 87 -15.90 -13.80 15.42
C SER A 87 -15.85 -12.74 14.32
N GLY A 88 -15.22 -13.11 13.20
CA GLY A 88 -15.23 -12.32 11.97
C GLY A 88 -14.66 -10.93 12.15
N LEU A 89 -15.20 -9.95 11.40
CA LEU A 89 -14.58 -8.62 11.31
C LEU A 89 -14.57 -7.90 12.68
N CYS A 90 -15.61 -8.10 13.49
CA CYS A 90 -15.73 -7.49 14.81
C CYS A 90 -14.68 -8.02 15.79
N ASP A 91 -14.30 -9.29 15.66
CA ASP A 91 -13.19 -9.85 16.43
C ASP A 91 -11.88 -9.14 16.12
N TRP A 92 -11.53 -9.03 14.84
CA TRP A 92 -10.28 -8.39 14.40
C TRP A 92 -10.21 -6.90 14.69
N LEU A 93 -11.32 -6.18 14.64
CA LEU A 93 -11.37 -4.77 15.04
C LEU A 93 -11.22 -4.62 16.55
N GLY A 94 -11.83 -5.50 17.34
CA GLY A 94 -11.67 -5.54 18.79
C GLY A 94 -10.22 -5.82 19.21
N ILE A 95 -9.56 -6.76 18.55
CA ILE A 95 -8.12 -7.05 18.76
C ILE A 95 -7.26 -5.82 18.48
N GLN A 96 -7.44 -5.18 17.33
CA GLN A 96 -6.67 -3.98 16.94
C GLN A 96 -6.80 -2.90 18.01
N HIS A 97 -8.01 -2.65 18.47
CA HIS A 97 -8.28 -1.66 19.50
C HIS A 97 -7.69 -2.04 20.86
N ALA A 98 -7.82 -3.31 21.29
CA ALA A 98 -7.23 -3.77 22.54
C ALA A 98 -5.70 -3.61 22.55
N TYR A 99 -5.03 -4.01 21.47
CA TYR A 99 -3.57 -3.82 21.34
C TYR A 99 -3.16 -2.35 21.24
N ALA A 100 -4.03 -1.49 20.72
CA ALA A 100 -3.75 -0.06 20.67
C ALA A 100 -3.94 0.65 22.02
N THR A 101 -4.84 0.17 22.87
CA THR A 101 -5.22 0.84 24.13
C THR A 101 -4.50 0.30 25.36
N VAL A 102 -4.40 -1.03 25.46
CA VAL A 102 -3.83 -1.72 26.63
C VAL A 102 -2.69 -2.65 26.26
N GLY A 103 -2.31 -2.74 24.98
CA GLY A 103 -1.24 -3.60 24.50
C GLY A 103 0.16 -3.08 24.84
N PRO A 104 1.19 -3.93 24.72
CA PRO A 104 2.58 -3.52 24.85
C PRO A 104 3.01 -2.60 23.70
N ASP A 105 4.10 -1.88 23.91
CA ASP A 105 4.70 -1.01 22.91
C ASP A 105 5.01 -1.77 21.61
N TRP A 106 4.68 -1.13 20.48
CA TRP A 106 5.00 -1.63 19.15
C TRP A 106 6.32 -1.05 18.66
N LEU A 107 7.39 -1.80 18.90
CA LEU A 107 8.75 -1.46 18.48
C LEU A 107 9.12 -2.26 17.23
N VAL A 108 9.69 -1.58 16.23
CA VAL A 108 10.20 -2.20 15.00
C VAL A 108 11.67 -1.85 14.77
N PHE A 109 12.36 -2.61 13.92
CA PHE A 109 13.81 -2.50 13.70
C PHE A 109 14.62 -2.59 14.99
N VAL A 110 14.16 -3.45 15.89
CA VAL A 110 14.79 -3.69 17.18
C VAL A 110 16.12 -4.38 16.96
N THR A 111 17.20 -3.67 17.28
CA THR A 111 18.57 -4.18 17.24
C THR A 111 19.21 -3.93 18.59
N ASN A 112 19.75 -5.00 19.18
CA ASN A 112 20.64 -4.89 20.32
C ASN A 112 22.08 -5.06 19.80
N LEU A 113 22.87 -3.99 19.83
CA LEU A 113 24.22 -3.95 19.24
C LEU A 113 25.25 -4.59 20.16
N ASP A 114 25.07 -4.53 21.47
CA ASP A 114 26.01 -5.10 22.44
C ASP A 114 25.59 -6.50 22.95
N ASN A 115 24.42 -6.98 22.52
CA ASN A 115 23.75 -8.20 22.93
C ASN A 115 23.58 -8.32 24.47
N THR A 116 23.48 -7.19 25.16
CA THR A 116 23.27 -7.09 26.60
C THR A 116 22.12 -6.14 26.91
N GLY A 117 21.26 -6.49 27.87
CA GLY A 117 20.16 -5.62 28.29
C GLY A 117 19.11 -5.34 27.20
N ASP A 118 18.58 -4.11 27.22
CA ASP A 118 17.50 -3.66 26.34
C ASP A 118 18.04 -3.21 24.96
N PRO A 119 17.21 -3.24 23.90
CA PRO A 119 17.62 -2.80 22.57
C PRO A 119 17.98 -1.31 22.52
N GLU A 120 19.11 -0.95 21.91
CA GLU A 120 19.54 0.45 21.79
C GLU A 120 19.00 1.12 20.54
N ILE A 121 18.74 0.36 19.48
CA ILE A 121 18.15 0.88 18.24
C ILE A 121 16.77 0.26 18.05
N PHE A 122 15.76 1.12 18.08
CA PHE A 122 14.39 0.76 17.76
C PHE A 122 13.64 1.97 17.22
N LEU A 123 12.62 1.71 16.41
CA LEU A 123 11.63 2.69 16.01
C LEU A 123 10.34 2.40 16.78
N ASN A 124 9.93 3.33 17.63
CA ASN A 124 8.68 3.22 18.37
C ASN A 124 7.51 3.68 17.50
N LEU A 125 6.67 2.73 17.06
CA LEU A 125 5.47 2.97 16.27
C LEU A 125 4.18 2.86 17.11
N THR A 126 4.30 2.76 18.43
CA THR A 126 3.16 2.76 19.37
C THR A 126 2.23 3.95 19.15
N PRO A 127 2.71 5.20 18.94
CA PRO A 127 1.81 6.34 18.69
C PRO A 127 0.96 6.16 17.42
N LEU A 128 1.53 5.55 16.38
CA LEU A 128 0.83 5.28 15.13
C LEU A 128 -0.27 4.23 15.33
N ARG A 129 0.02 3.19 16.12
CA ARG A 129 -0.97 2.17 16.50
C ARG A 129 -2.08 2.76 17.37
N GLN A 130 -1.75 3.59 18.35
CA GLN A 130 -2.73 4.26 19.20
C GLN A 130 -3.67 5.15 18.39
N PHE A 131 -3.12 5.91 17.44
CA PHE A 131 -3.92 6.73 16.53
C PHE A 131 -4.87 5.88 15.66
N ASN A 132 -4.37 4.79 15.09
CA ASN A 132 -5.20 3.83 14.36
C ASN A 132 -6.29 3.24 15.26
N GLY A 133 -5.95 2.86 16.50
CA GLY A 133 -6.88 2.35 17.50
C GLY A 133 -8.00 3.34 17.84
N ALA A 134 -7.68 4.62 17.98
CA ALA A 134 -8.70 5.66 18.21
C ALA A 134 -9.68 5.76 17.04
N ILE A 135 -9.20 5.74 15.79
CA ILE A 135 -10.08 5.69 14.61
C ILE A 135 -10.95 4.42 14.62
N VAL A 136 -10.36 3.28 14.95
CA VAL A 136 -11.08 2.01 15.00
C VAL A 136 -12.16 2.04 16.08
N GLY A 137 -11.84 2.49 17.29
CA GLY A 137 -12.74 2.58 18.44
C GLY A 137 -13.83 3.63 18.32
N ASP A 138 -13.49 4.84 17.88
CA ASP A 138 -14.40 5.98 17.93
C ASP A 138 -15.21 6.16 16.65
N ILE A 139 -14.71 5.67 15.51
CA ILE A 139 -15.32 5.89 14.20
C ILE A 139 -15.80 4.59 13.57
N ILE A 140 -14.94 3.57 13.49
CA ILE A 140 -15.24 2.35 12.74
C ILE A 140 -16.21 1.44 13.50
N MET A 141 -15.91 1.09 14.76
CA MET A 141 -16.73 0.18 15.56
C MET A 141 -18.18 0.67 15.75
N PRO A 142 -18.44 1.95 16.10
CA PRO A 142 -19.82 2.44 16.25
C PRO A 142 -20.60 2.44 14.93
N ASN A 143 -19.90 2.50 13.80
CA ASN A 143 -20.48 2.54 12.46
C ASN A 143 -20.16 1.26 11.66
N ILE A 144 -20.08 0.11 12.33
CA ILE A 144 -19.56 -1.14 11.74
C ILE A 144 -20.31 -1.59 10.49
N GLN A 145 -21.61 -1.33 10.40
CA GLN A 145 -22.39 -1.66 9.20
C GLN A 145 -21.87 -0.92 7.96
N LEU A 146 -21.63 0.38 8.07
CA LEU A 146 -21.11 1.20 6.98
C LEU A 146 -19.67 0.80 6.65
N PHE A 147 -18.82 0.71 7.68
CA PHE A 147 -17.40 0.40 7.46
C PHE A 147 -17.18 -1.03 7.00
N GLY A 148 -17.98 -2.00 7.44
CA GLY A 148 -17.97 -3.36 6.94
C GLY A 148 -18.21 -3.40 5.44
N TRP A 149 -19.22 -2.66 4.95
CA TRP A 149 -19.46 -2.50 3.52
C TRP A 149 -18.29 -1.84 2.81
N LEU A 150 -17.75 -0.74 3.35
CA LEU A 150 -16.61 -0.03 2.76
C LEU A 150 -15.36 -0.92 2.67
N ILE A 151 -15.04 -1.67 3.73
CA ILE A 151 -13.91 -2.61 3.76
C ILE A 151 -14.11 -3.70 2.72
N TRP A 152 -15.28 -4.34 2.70
CA TRP A 152 -15.58 -5.41 1.75
C TRP A 152 -15.57 -4.91 0.29
N LEU A 153 -16.15 -3.73 0.02
CA LEU A 153 -16.10 -3.08 -1.31
C LEU A 153 -14.67 -2.73 -1.70
N ALA A 154 -13.85 -2.25 -0.77
CA ALA A 154 -12.44 -1.94 -1.04
C ALA A 154 -11.70 -3.22 -1.44
N GLU A 155 -11.83 -4.30 -0.67
CA GLU A 155 -11.23 -5.61 -0.98
C GLU A 155 -11.72 -6.16 -2.33
N LEU A 156 -13.03 -6.07 -2.61
CA LEU A 156 -13.61 -6.52 -3.87
C LEU A 156 -13.07 -5.70 -5.04
N SER A 157 -13.00 -4.38 -4.87
CA SER A 157 -12.45 -3.48 -5.89
C SER A 157 -10.99 -3.82 -6.19
N ILE A 158 -10.19 -4.19 -5.19
CA ILE A 158 -8.81 -4.63 -5.39
C ILE A 158 -8.77 -5.90 -6.22
N VAL A 159 -9.58 -6.91 -5.87
CA VAL A 159 -9.65 -8.17 -6.62
C VAL A 159 -10.00 -7.93 -8.09
N ILE A 160 -10.98 -7.06 -8.37
CA ILE A 160 -11.41 -6.74 -9.73
C ILE A 160 -10.32 -5.93 -10.46
N LEU A 161 -9.89 -4.80 -9.91
CA LEU A 161 -8.96 -3.88 -10.55
C LEU A 161 -7.57 -4.51 -10.72
N VAL A 162 -7.01 -5.07 -9.65
CA VAL A 162 -5.69 -5.69 -9.68
C VAL A 162 -5.75 -7.04 -10.38
N GLY A 163 -6.72 -7.89 -10.08
CA GLY A 163 -6.81 -9.24 -10.68
C GLY A 163 -6.97 -9.20 -12.20
N LEU A 164 -7.92 -8.40 -12.70
CA LEU A 164 -8.14 -8.23 -14.14
C LEU A 164 -7.11 -7.30 -14.80
N GLY A 165 -6.31 -6.59 -14.01
CA GLY A 165 -5.40 -5.55 -14.51
C GLY A 165 -6.15 -4.41 -15.20
N LEU A 166 -7.21 -3.92 -14.55
CA LEU A 166 -8.03 -2.77 -14.93
C LEU A 166 -7.72 -1.61 -13.97
N PHE A 167 -7.26 -0.48 -14.50
CA PHE A 167 -6.74 0.67 -13.75
C PHE A 167 -5.77 0.24 -12.64
N SER A 168 -4.76 -0.52 -13.03
CA SER A 168 -3.87 -1.24 -12.11
C SER A 168 -3.26 -0.34 -11.01
N ARG A 169 -2.95 0.94 -11.33
CA ARG A 169 -2.43 1.88 -10.32
C ARG A 169 -3.48 2.26 -9.28
N VAL A 170 -4.74 2.44 -9.67
CA VAL A 170 -5.83 2.72 -8.72
C VAL A 170 -6.03 1.53 -7.80
N GLY A 171 -6.12 0.32 -8.36
CA GLY A 171 -6.21 -0.91 -7.57
C GLY A 171 -5.03 -1.06 -6.61
N GLY A 172 -3.81 -0.77 -7.07
CA GLY A 172 -2.61 -0.78 -6.23
C GLY A 172 -2.63 0.27 -5.11
N LEU A 173 -3.16 1.47 -5.35
CA LEU A 173 -3.30 2.51 -4.31
C LEU A 173 -4.31 2.13 -3.24
N ILE A 174 -5.45 1.56 -3.63
CA ILE A 174 -6.46 1.06 -2.69
C ILE A 174 -5.86 -0.09 -1.87
N ALA A 175 -5.20 -1.04 -2.54
CA ALA A 175 -4.50 -2.15 -1.89
C ALA A 175 -3.43 -1.66 -0.91
N LEU A 176 -2.65 -0.64 -1.27
CA LEU A 176 -1.65 -0.03 -0.39
C LEU A 176 -2.31 0.55 0.87
N GLY A 177 -3.39 1.32 0.72
CA GLY A 177 -4.11 1.91 1.85
C GLY A 177 -4.64 0.86 2.82
N VAL A 178 -5.31 -0.17 2.31
CA VAL A 178 -5.84 -1.28 3.13
C VAL A 178 -4.69 -2.06 3.79
N SER A 179 -3.62 -2.37 3.04
CA SER A 179 -2.48 -3.14 3.58
C SER A 179 -1.70 -2.37 4.65
N LEU A 180 -1.55 -1.05 4.50
CA LEU A 180 -0.93 -0.20 5.51
C LEU A 180 -1.77 -0.16 6.79
N GLN A 181 -3.10 -0.04 6.65
CA GLN A 181 -4.01 -0.08 7.81
C GLN A 181 -3.86 -1.40 8.56
N LEU A 182 -3.89 -2.55 7.84
CA LEU A 182 -3.72 -3.86 8.44
C LEU A 182 -2.34 -4.02 9.10
N THR A 183 -1.28 -3.51 8.46
CA THR A 183 0.08 -3.55 9.03
C THR A 183 0.14 -2.80 10.35
N VAL A 184 -0.42 -1.59 10.41
CA VAL A 184 -0.42 -0.78 11.65
C VAL A 184 -1.24 -1.46 12.75
N GLY A 185 -2.42 -1.98 12.39
CA GLY A 185 -3.36 -2.57 13.34
C GLY A 185 -2.93 -3.94 13.86
N LEU A 186 -2.35 -4.80 13.02
CA LEU A 186 -2.19 -6.23 13.29
C LEU A 186 -0.74 -6.76 13.31
N ALA A 187 0.25 -6.02 12.79
CA ALA A 187 1.64 -6.50 12.81
C ALA A 187 2.17 -6.66 14.25
N GLY A 188 2.98 -7.67 14.54
CA GLY A 188 3.55 -7.87 15.88
C GLY A 188 2.55 -8.28 16.96
N ILE A 189 1.31 -8.60 16.61
CA ILE A 189 0.34 -9.16 17.55
C ILE A 189 0.75 -10.62 17.84
N ARG A 190 1.09 -10.86 19.11
CA ARG A 190 1.55 -12.18 19.59
C ARG A 190 0.40 -13.13 19.93
N ASN A 191 -0.77 -12.58 20.26
CA ASN A 191 -1.96 -13.34 20.62
C ASN A 191 -3.21 -12.64 20.05
N PRO A 192 -3.93 -13.22 19.07
CA PRO A 192 -3.56 -14.42 18.32
C PRO A 192 -2.23 -14.21 17.57
N ALA A 193 -1.49 -15.28 17.30
CA ALA A 193 -0.20 -15.17 16.64
C ALA A 193 -0.39 -14.80 15.16
N GLU A 194 -0.31 -13.51 14.86
CA GLU A 194 -0.48 -13.01 13.49
C GLU A 194 0.81 -13.08 12.69
N PHE A 195 0.67 -13.51 11.43
CA PHE A 195 1.80 -13.54 10.51
C PHE A 195 1.99 -12.16 9.87
N GLU A 196 2.58 -11.24 10.64
CA GLU A 196 2.82 -9.84 10.26
C GLU A 196 3.44 -9.61 8.88
N TRP A 197 4.28 -10.56 8.44
CA TRP A 197 4.93 -10.52 7.14
C TRP A 197 3.95 -10.53 5.99
N ILE A 198 2.74 -11.09 6.16
CA ILE A 198 1.74 -11.07 5.08
C ILE A 198 1.33 -9.63 4.73
N TYR A 199 1.11 -8.79 5.74
CA TYR A 199 0.68 -7.41 5.53
C TYR A 199 1.80 -6.57 4.91
N LEU A 200 3.04 -6.76 5.36
CA LEU A 200 4.22 -6.10 4.77
C LEU A 200 4.42 -6.54 3.31
N ASN A 201 4.26 -7.83 3.01
CA ASN A 201 4.32 -8.31 1.63
C ASN A 201 3.23 -7.68 0.76
N MET A 202 2.00 -7.52 1.27
CA MET A 202 0.93 -6.84 0.56
C MET A 202 1.26 -5.36 0.30
N VAL A 203 1.89 -4.66 1.25
CA VAL A 203 2.42 -3.30 1.04
C VAL A 203 3.45 -3.27 -0.09
N PHE A 204 4.46 -4.14 -0.04
CA PHE A 204 5.51 -4.19 -1.08
C PHE A 204 4.95 -4.54 -2.46
N LEU A 205 4.08 -5.55 -2.55
CA LEU A 205 3.41 -5.90 -3.78
C LEU A 205 2.60 -4.72 -4.30
N SER A 206 1.84 -4.02 -3.46
CA SER A 206 1.08 -2.84 -3.85
C SER A 206 1.98 -1.75 -4.45
N LEU A 207 3.13 -1.48 -3.84
CA LEU A 207 4.13 -0.54 -4.37
C LEU A 207 4.65 -0.99 -5.75
N VAL A 208 4.92 -2.28 -5.94
CA VAL A 208 5.31 -2.83 -7.26
C VAL A 208 4.20 -2.63 -8.29
N ILE A 209 2.94 -2.88 -7.95
CA ILE A 209 1.81 -2.67 -8.86
C ILE A 209 1.68 -1.19 -9.26
N ILE A 210 1.79 -0.27 -8.29
CA ILE A 210 1.70 1.18 -8.53
C ILE A 210 2.84 1.64 -9.46
N ALA A 211 4.08 1.24 -9.14
CA ALA A 211 5.26 1.66 -9.89
C ALA A 211 5.27 1.08 -11.31
N MET A 212 5.02 -0.22 -11.45
CA MET A 212 5.22 -0.94 -12.70
C MET A 212 3.97 -0.96 -13.58
N ALA A 213 2.78 -0.71 -13.02
CA ALA A 213 1.47 -0.78 -13.70
C ALA A 213 1.34 -2.02 -14.61
N PRO A 214 1.30 -3.23 -14.02
CA PRO A 214 1.39 -4.49 -14.77
C PRO A 214 0.18 -4.83 -15.65
N GLY A 215 -0.95 -4.11 -15.52
CA GLY A 215 -2.11 -4.26 -16.39
C GLY A 215 -1.81 -4.09 -17.88
N ARG A 216 -0.74 -3.37 -18.24
CA ARG A 216 -0.31 -3.15 -19.62
C ARG A 216 0.23 -4.41 -20.33
N PHE A 217 0.63 -5.45 -19.60
CA PHE A 217 1.28 -6.64 -20.18
C PHE A 217 0.31 -7.81 -20.39
N LEU A 218 -0.62 -8.04 -19.46
CA LEU A 218 -1.65 -9.08 -19.53
C LEU A 218 -2.86 -8.69 -18.68
N GLY A 219 -3.52 -7.60 -19.03
CA GLY A 219 -4.69 -7.10 -18.32
C GLY A 219 -5.63 -6.33 -19.25
N ILE A 220 -6.78 -5.95 -18.72
CA ILE A 220 -7.77 -5.17 -19.46
C ILE A 220 -7.17 -3.81 -19.88
N ASP A 221 -6.27 -3.22 -19.09
CA ASP A 221 -5.56 -1.97 -19.40
C ASP A 221 -4.86 -2.01 -20.76
N ALA A 222 -4.25 -3.15 -21.14
CA ALA A 222 -3.60 -3.31 -22.44
C ALA A 222 -4.56 -3.06 -23.63
N LEU A 223 -5.85 -3.37 -23.45
CA LEU A 223 -6.89 -3.14 -24.45
C LEU A 223 -7.42 -1.69 -24.44
N LEU A 224 -7.38 -1.02 -23.29
CA LEU A 224 -7.85 0.37 -23.15
C LEU A 224 -6.83 1.38 -23.63
N ILE A 225 -5.53 1.15 -23.41
CA ILE A 225 -4.46 2.11 -23.72
C ILE A 225 -4.53 2.65 -25.17
N PRO A 226 -4.72 1.83 -26.22
CA PRO A 226 -4.82 2.34 -27.60
C PRO A 226 -6.04 3.25 -27.80
N ARG A 227 -7.17 2.91 -27.17
CA ARG A 227 -8.42 3.68 -27.28
C ARG A 227 -8.32 5.01 -26.54
N LEU A 228 -7.76 4.99 -25.33
CA LEU A 228 -7.52 6.18 -24.52
C LEU A 228 -6.50 7.12 -25.18
N THR A 229 -5.44 6.57 -25.80
CA THR A 229 -4.45 7.38 -26.53
C THR A 229 -5.07 8.11 -27.72
N ARG A 230 -5.97 7.47 -28.47
CA ARG A 230 -6.72 8.13 -29.55
C ARG A 230 -7.63 9.23 -29.02
N ALA A 231 -8.33 8.98 -27.91
CA ALA A 231 -9.22 9.97 -27.30
C ALA A 231 -8.46 11.16 -26.70
N GLU A 232 -7.27 10.94 -26.14
CA GLU A 232 -6.37 11.99 -25.66
C GLU A 232 -5.87 12.86 -26.81
N ALA A 233 -5.47 12.24 -27.93
CA ALA A 233 -5.07 12.97 -29.13
C ALA A 233 -6.20 13.87 -29.68
N ASN A 234 -7.46 13.50 -29.43
CA ASN A 234 -8.63 14.31 -29.77
C ASN A 234 -8.96 15.38 -28.71
N GLY A 235 -8.11 15.59 -27.70
CA GLY A 235 -8.24 16.65 -26.68
C GLY A 235 -9.00 16.26 -25.40
N SER A 236 -9.34 14.98 -25.20
CA SER A 236 -10.08 14.56 -24.01
C SER A 236 -9.19 14.50 -22.75
N ARG A 237 -9.48 15.37 -21.77
CA ARG A 237 -8.80 15.37 -20.46
C ARG A 237 -9.04 14.08 -19.67
N LEU A 238 -10.24 13.49 -19.79
CA LEU A 238 -10.58 12.23 -19.13
C LEU A 238 -9.71 11.07 -19.65
N ALA A 239 -9.39 11.09 -20.94
CA ALA A 239 -8.53 10.09 -21.54
C ALA A 239 -7.09 10.16 -21.01
N SER A 240 -6.58 11.38 -20.77
CA SER A 240 -5.27 11.60 -20.16
C SER A 240 -5.21 11.07 -18.71
N ILE A 241 -6.25 11.35 -17.91
CA ILE A 241 -6.37 10.79 -16.55
C ILE A 241 -6.45 9.26 -16.58
N GLY A 242 -7.23 8.68 -17.50
CA GLY A 242 -7.29 7.24 -17.69
C GLY A 242 -5.93 6.63 -18.02
N LEU A 243 -5.16 7.27 -18.92
CA LEU A 243 -3.82 6.83 -19.27
C LEU A 243 -2.85 6.84 -18.08
N LEU A 244 -2.91 7.87 -17.23
CA LEU A 244 -2.12 7.94 -16.00
C LEU A 244 -2.36 6.70 -15.12
N PHE A 245 -3.60 6.25 -14.97
CA PHE A 245 -3.92 5.11 -14.11
C PHE A 245 -3.68 3.73 -14.75
N THR A 246 -3.62 3.66 -16.08
CA THR A 246 -3.25 2.44 -16.83
C THR A 246 -1.75 2.24 -17.02
N GLY A 247 -0.91 3.22 -16.65
CA GLY A 247 0.55 3.05 -16.60
C GLY A 247 1.36 3.83 -17.63
N ARG A 248 0.78 4.83 -18.29
CA ARG A 248 1.53 5.85 -19.05
C ARG A 248 2.22 6.82 -18.08
#